data_AF-A0A7K4ID11-F1
#
_entry.id   AF-A0A7K4ID11-F1
#
_cell.length_a   1.000
_cell.length_b   1.000
_cell.length_c   1.000
_cell.angle_alpha   90.00
_cell.angle_beta   90.00
_cell.angle_gamma   90.00
#
_symmetry.space_group_name_H-M   'P 1'
#
loop_
_entity.id
_entity.type
_entity.pdbx_description
1 polymer ?
#
loop_
_entity_poly.entity_id
_entity_poly.type
_entity_poly.pdbx_seq_one_letter_code
_entity_poly.pdbx_strand_id
1 'polypeptide(L)'
;MAEKSSRQALVFCERCQQNITLTVTDDDLKRSQGGIFTLLSVHGDPQHALVAYIDSRLMVRDVEYPASLHIRADFAPQPARTQAGEGAIALTSLVDAFGPKRKDGMKALAHCVAQLILGNTVVLVHDDKVVGSSVQVTLKGLLGGQNVSLRLIAHSEVAGQDLAGACVFDLQQVRMMQSGRVLDAKHFEQLIKEALEEDNGLFRLRNNLSKVFYSYGQLKEIMPRVRDKILDTALAKEISIELSLIPLLLEMAESQGYDFKRRVEKDALAHAIRSI
;
A
#
# COMPACT_ATOMS: atom_id res chain seq x y z
N MET A 1 -32.56 18.62 0.53
CA MET A 1 -31.26 19.10 0.02
C MET A 1 -30.42 17.85 -0.21
N ALA A 2 -30.09 17.53 -1.46
CA ALA A 2 -29.33 16.32 -1.77
C ALA A 2 -27.88 16.51 -1.30
N GLU A 3 -27.39 15.60 -0.45
CA GLU A 3 -25.97 15.52 -0.11
C GLU A 3 -25.19 15.32 -1.42
N LYS A 4 -24.35 16.31 -1.77
CA LYS A 4 -23.40 16.14 -2.87
C LYS A 4 -22.45 15.02 -2.48
N SER A 5 -22.47 13.90 -3.18
CA SER A 5 -21.50 12.83 -2.97
C SER A 5 -20.11 13.35 -3.32
N SER A 6 -19.30 13.67 -2.32
CA SER A 6 -17.89 13.95 -2.51
C SER A 6 -17.09 12.66 -2.37
N ARG A 7 -16.13 12.47 -3.28
CA ARG A 7 -15.18 11.36 -3.20
C ARG A 7 -13.81 11.90 -2.83
N GLN A 8 -12.92 11.05 -2.35
CA GLN A 8 -11.59 11.46 -1.92
C GLN A 8 -10.54 10.78 -2.78
N ALA A 9 -9.56 11.56 -3.24
CA ALA A 9 -8.31 11.08 -3.81
C ALA A 9 -7.17 11.45 -2.86
N LEU A 10 -6.16 10.59 -2.74
CA LEU A 10 -4.99 10.85 -1.91
C LEU A 10 -3.80 11.18 -2.80
N VAL A 11 -3.15 12.30 -2.54
CA VAL A 11 -1.93 12.71 -3.26
C VAL A 11 -0.82 13.00 -2.25
N PHE A 12 0.42 12.65 -2.60
CA PHE A 12 1.57 13.01 -1.77
C PHE A 12 2.14 14.35 -2.21
N CYS A 13 2.41 15.22 -1.24
CA CYS A 13 3.11 16.47 -1.49
C CYS A 13 4.59 16.35 -1.12
N GLU A 14 5.48 16.56 -2.09
CA GLU A 14 6.94 16.57 -1.96
C GLU A 14 7.45 17.76 -1.15
N ARG A 15 6.71 18.87 -1.10
CA ARG A 15 7.09 20.04 -0.30
C ARG A 15 6.69 19.90 1.16
N CYS A 16 5.52 19.34 1.45
CA CYS A 16 5.08 19.05 2.82
C CYS A 16 5.57 17.72 3.38
N GLN A 17 6.02 16.81 2.51
CA GLN A 17 6.35 15.43 2.85
C GLN A 17 5.18 14.68 3.52
N GLN A 18 3.93 14.94 3.09
CA GLN A 18 2.73 14.32 3.68
C GLN A 18 1.62 14.08 2.64
N ASN A 19 0.66 13.21 2.97
CA ASN A 19 -0.53 12.96 2.15
C ASN A 19 -1.54 14.09 2.31
N ILE A 20 -2.07 14.52 1.18
CA ILE A 20 -3.09 15.54 1.05
C ILE A 20 -4.34 14.87 0.50
N THR A 21 -5.42 14.97 1.24
CA THR A 21 -6.72 14.50 0.77
C THR A 21 -7.30 15.54 -0.19
N LEU A 22 -7.53 15.12 -1.41
CA LEU A 22 -8.19 15.90 -2.44
C LEU A 22 -9.66 15.51 -2.48
N THR A 23 -10.53 16.50 -2.27
CA THR A 23 -11.97 16.31 -2.43
C THR A 23 -12.33 16.42 -3.90
N VAL A 24 -12.90 15.35 -4.45
CA VAL A 24 -13.38 15.28 -5.83
C VAL A 24 -14.89 15.41 -5.82
N THR A 25 -15.41 16.42 -6.52
CA THR A 25 -16.84 16.63 -6.66
C THR A 25 -17.38 15.93 -7.91
N ASP A 26 -18.69 15.66 -7.95
CA ASP A 26 -19.33 15.12 -9.16
C ASP A 26 -19.21 16.06 -10.38
N ASP A 27 -19.02 17.36 -10.15
CA ASP A 27 -18.79 18.32 -11.22
C ASP A 27 -17.37 18.19 -11.81
N ASP A 28 -16.37 17.85 -10.98
CA ASP A 28 -15.01 17.56 -11.44
C ASP A 28 -14.98 16.30 -12.32
N LEU A 29 -15.75 15.27 -11.92
CA LEU A 29 -15.91 14.04 -12.70
C LEU A 29 -16.59 14.30 -14.05
N LYS A 30 -17.63 15.12 -14.08
CA LYS A 30 -18.36 15.46 -15.33
C LYS A 30 -17.55 16.32 -16.30
N ARG A 31 -16.61 17.12 -15.81
CA ARG A 31 -15.71 17.95 -16.64
C ARG A 31 -14.63 17.13 -17.34
N SER A 32 -14.41 15.87 -16.95
CA SER A 32 -13.39 14.98 -17.52
C SER A 32 -13.77 14.39 -18.89
N GLN A 33 -13.94 15.22 -19.94
CA GLN A 33 -14.20 14.71 -21.30
C GLN A 33 -13.05 13.86 -21.87
N GLY A 34 -11.83 13.97 -21.31
CA GLY A 34 -10.64 13.21 -21.73
C GLY A 34 -10.19 12.12 -20.75
N GLY A 35 -10.99 11.79 -19.72
CA GLY A 35 -10.66 10.73 -18.75
C GLY A 35 -9.64 11.10 -17.67
N ILE A 36 -9.00 12.27 -17.76
CA ILE A 36 -8.16 12.88 -16.72
C ILE A 36 -8.70 14.30 -16.43
N PHE A 37 -8.77 14.66 -15.15
CA PHE A 37 -9.09 15.98 -14.65
C PHE A 37 -8.04 16.45 -13.66
N THR A 38 -7.98 17.74 -13.43
CA THR A 38 -6.93 18.38 -12.63
C THR A 38 -7.53 18.94 -11.36
N LEU A 39 -6.97 18.57 -10.20
CA LEU A 39 -7.32 19.17 -8.92
C LEU A 39 -6.14 19.99 -8.38
N LEU A 40 -6.42 21.23 -8.02
CA LEU A 40 -5.50 22.10 -7.32
C LEU A 40 -5.78 22.01 -5.81
N SER A 41 -4.72 21.78 -5.03
CA SER A 41 -4.76 21.87 -3.58
C SER A 41 -3.69 22.83 -3.07
N VAL A 42 -4.09 23.72 -2.17
CA VAL A 42 -3.21 24.64 -1.46
C VAL A 42 -3.14 24.20 0.00
N HIS A 43 -1.94 23.93 0.49
CA HIS A 43 -1.70 23.38 1.82
C HIS A 43 -0.27 23.66 2.28
N GLY A 44 0.06 23.23 3.51
CA GLY A 44 1.41 23.39 4.10
C GLY A 44 1.66 24.72 4.80
N ASP A 45 2.80 24.81 5.47
CA ASP A 45 3.33 26.01 6.12
C ASP A 45 4.87 26.06 5.94
N PRO A 46 5.42 26.91 5.06
CA PRO A 46 4.71 27.91 4.25
C PRO A 46 3.80 27.29 3.18
N GLN A 47 2.68 27.98 2.89
CA GLN A 47 1.68 27.51 1.94
C GLN A 47 2.26 27.32 0.53
N HIS A 48 1.88 26.24 -0.13
CA HIS A 48 2.21 25.97 -1.53
C HIS A 48 1.09 25.24 -2.24
N ALA A 49 1.10 25.37 -3.56
CA ALA A 49 0.17 24.71 -4.45
C ALA A 49 0.71 23.37 -4.94
N LEU A 50 -0.19 22.40 -5.05
CA LEU A 50 0.00 21.11 -5.68
C LEU A 50 -1.13 20.90 -6.67
N VAL A 51 -0.78 20.50 -7.89
CA VAL A 51 -1.71 20.18 -8.96
C VAL A 51 -1.64 18.68 -9.21
N ALA A 52 -2.73 17.96 -8.94
CA ALA A 52 -2.80 16.53 -9.18
C ALA A 52 -3.63 16.24 -10.43
N TYR A 53 -3.09 15.41 -11.31
CA TYR A 53 -3.80 14.88 -12.47
C TYR A 53 -4.46 13.57 -12.06
N ILE A 54 -5.78 13.55 -12.04
CA ILE A 54 -6.57 12.45 -11.51
C ILE A 54 -7.45 11.91 -12.63
N ASP A 55 -7.51 10.60 -12.79
CA ASP A 55 -8.40 10.01 -13.77
C ASP A 55 -9.86 9.89 -13.26
N SER A 56 -10.78 9.55 -14.16
CA SER A 56 -12.20 9.30 -13.85
C SER A 56 -12.46 8.27 -12.73
N ARG A 57 -11.43 7.53 -12.29
CA ARG A 57 -11.46 6.52 -11.24
C ARG A 57 -10.74 6.96 -9.97
N LEU A 58 -10.44 8.25 -9.85
CA LEU A 58 -9.78 8.89 -8.70
C LEU A 58 -8.32 8.48 -8.49
N MET A 59 -7.68 7.90 -9.51
CA MET A 59 -6.26 7.56 -9.43
C MET A 59 -5.42 8.77 -9.82
N VAL A 60 -4.48 9.15 -8.95
CA VAL A 60 -3.48 10.17 -9.27
C VAL A 60 -2.52 9.59 -10.31
N ARG A 61 -2.45 10.24 -11.47
CA ARG A 61 -1.58 9.92 -12.60
C ARG A 61 -0.27 10.68 -12.53
N ASP A 62 -0.32 11.95 -12.13
CA ASP A 62 0.85 12.79 -12.00
C ASP A 62 0.60 13.96 -11.02
N VAL A 63 1.67 14.61 -10.57
CA VAL A 63 1.65 15.71 -9.60
C VAL A 63 2.64 16.81 -9.99
N GLU A 64 2.17 18.04 -10.06
CA GLU A 64 2.98 19.22 -10.37
C GLU A 64 2.95 20.27 -9.25
N TYR A 65 4.03 21.04 -9.14
CA TYR A 65 4.19 22.13 -8.18
C TYR A 65 4.35 23.47 -8.91
N PRO A 66 3.27 24.22 -9.18
CA PRO A 66 3.35 25.44 -9.95
C PRO A 66 4.15 26.52 -9.19
N ALA A 67 5.19 27.03 -9.83
CA ALA A 67 6.09 28.02 -9.24
C ALA A 67 5.49 29.45 -9.17
N SER A 68 4.47 29.75 -9.98
CA SER A 68 3.92 31.11 -10.18
C SER A 68 2.62 31.40 -9.40
N LEU A 69 2.14 30.45 -8.60
CA LEU A 69 0.86 30.58 -7.91
C LEU A 69 1.00 31.42 -6.63
N HIS A 70 0.47 32.64 -6.67
CA HIS A 70 0.47 33.56 -5.52
C HIS A 70 -0.75 33.26 -4.65
N ILE A 71 -0.51 32.68 -3.48
CA ILE A 71 -1.57 32.32 -2.53
C ILE A 71 -1.87 33.56 -1.66
N ARG A 72 -3.11 34.05 -1.70
CA ARG A 72 -3.57 35.12 -0.82
C ARG A 72 -3.68 34.59 0.61
N ALA A 73 -3.13 35.34 1.58
CA ALA A 73 -2.98 34.93 2.98
C ALA A 73 -4.31 34.62 3.72
N ASP A 74 -5.43 34.95 3.10
CA ASP A 74 -6.79 34.90 3.61
C ASP A 74 -7.52 33.56 3.34
N PHE A 75 -6.87 32.59 2.67
CA PHE A 75 -7.40 31.23 2.49
C PHE A 75 -6.69 30.23 3.42
N ALA A 76 -7.37 29.81 4.50
CA ALA A 76 -6.85 28.83 5.44
C ALA A 76 -7.72 27.56 5.50
N PRO A 77 -7.56 26.60 4.56
CA PRO A 77 -7.97 25.23 4.83
C PRO A 77 -6.91 24.58 5.74
N GLN A 78 -7.30 24.13 6.93
CA GLN A 78 -6.42 23.32 7.79
C GLN A 78 -6.31 21.90 7.21
N PRO A 79 -5.15 21.43 6.74
CA PRO A 79 -4.95 20.01 6.48
C PRO A 79 -4.80 19.27 7.81
N ALA A 80 -5.52 18.15 7.96
CA ALA A 80 -5.25 17.19 9.03
C ALA A 80 -3.84 16.62 8.82
N ARG A 81 -2.88 17.11 9.59
CA ARG A 81 -1.50 16.62 9.63
C ARG A 81 -1.50 15.15 10.05
N THR A 82 -0.98 14.26 9.21
CA THR A 82 -0.50 12.95 9.66
C THR A 82 1.01 13.05 9.83
N GLN A 83 1.45 13.42 11.04
CA GLN A 83 2.87 13.38 11.40
C GLN A 83 3.37 11.93 11.23
N ALA A 84 4.56 11.77 10.65
CA ALA A 84 5.33 10.56 10.86
C ALA A 84 5.52 10.41 12.38
N GLY A 85 4.96 9.36 12.96
CA GLY A 85 4.99 9.17 14.40
C GLY A 85 6.43 9.18 14.92
N GLU A 86 6.65 9.83 16.06
CA GLU A 86 7.89 9.72 16.82
C GLU A 86 8.31 8.24 16.91
N GLY A 87 9.53 7.91 16.48
CA GLY A 87 10.08 6.54 16.52
C GLY A 87 10.18 5.77 15.19
N ALA A 88 9.83 6.36 14.05
CA ALA A 88 10.03 5.69 12.75
C ALA A 88 11.53 5.59 12.36
N ILE A 89 11.93 4.41 11.87
CA ILE A 89 13.27 4.12 11.31
C ILE A 89 13.29 4.11 9.78
N ALA A 90 14.48 4.26 9.20
CA ALA A 90 14.72 4.18 7.75
C ALA A 90 14.48 2.77 7.18
N LEU A 91 14.24 2.67 5.87
CA LEU A 91 13.96 1.39 5.19
C LEU A 91 15.13 0.40 5.31
N THR A 92 16.38 0.88 5.25
CA THR A 92 17.56 0.03 5.45
C THR A 92 17.58 -0.57 6.85
N SER A 93 17.41 0.25 7.89
CA SER A 93 17.32 -0.19 9.27
C SER A 93 16.15 -1.14 9.52
N LEU A 94 15.02 -0.92 8.83
CA LEU A 94 13.90 -1.85 8.88
C LEU A 94 14.29 -3.21 8.29
N VAL A 95 14.94 -3.25 7.13
CA VAL A 95 15.38 -4.52 6.51
C VAL A 95 16.40 -5.24 7.40
N ASP A 96 17.33 -4.50 8.00
CA ASP A 96 18.36 -5.05 8.88
C ASP A 96 17.76 -5.67 10.16
N ALA A 97 16.65 -5.13 10.67
CA ALA A 97 15.92 -5.71 11.80
C ALA A 97 15.32 -7.10 11.52
N PHE A 98 15.17 -7.48 10.25
CA PHE A 98 14.60 -8.76 9.82
C PHE A 98 15.65 -9.77 9.35
N GLY A 99 16.93 -9.41 9.25
CA GLY A 99 17.94 -10.34 8.78
C GLY A 99 19.38 -9.87 8.98
N PRO A 100 20.32 -10.76 9.39
CA PRO A 100 21.74 -10.40 9.51
C PRO A 100 22.37 -10.12 8.13
N LYS A 101 21.78 -10.65 7.06
CA LYS A 101 22.12 -10.33 5.68
C LYS A 101 20.94 -9.64 5.04
N ARG A 102 21.21 -8.60 4.25
CA ARG A 102 20.18 -7.82 3.52
C ARG A 102 19.20 -8.71 2.76
N LYS A 103 19.68 -9.76 2.09
CA LYS A 103 18.83 -10.73 1.37
C LYS A 103 17.85 -11.47 2.28
N ASP A 104 18.31 -11.91 3.44
CA ASP A 104 17.47 -12.65 4.39
C ASP A 104 16.47 -11.70 5.07
N GLY A 105 16.90 -10.47 5.36
CA GLY A 105 16.04 -9.41 5.90
C GLY A 105 14.93 -9.00 4.93
N MET A 106 15.25 -8.83 3.64
CA MET A 106 14.25 -8.56 2.61
C MET A 106 13.21 -9.68 2.52
N LYS A 107 13.64 -10.95 2.56
CA LYS A 107 12.72 -12.10 2.51
C LYS A 107 11.80 -12.18 3.72
N ALA A 108 12.34 -12.02 4.92
CA ALA A 108 11.55 -12.06 6.14
C ALA A 108 10.57 -10.88 6.22
N LEU A 109 11.03 -9.66 5.88
CA LEU A 109 10.17 -8.48 5.80
C LEU A 109 9.08 -8.65 4.74
N ALA A 110 9.42 -9.12 3.53
CA ALA A 110 8.47 -9.41 2.46
C ALA A 110 7.39 -10.39 2.90
N HIS A 111 7.79 -11.45 3.61
CA HIS A 111 6.86 -12.44 4.15
C HIS A 111 5.91 -11.81 5.16
N CYS A 112 6.41 -11.04 6.14
CA CYS A 112 5.57 -10.34 7.11
C CYS A 112 4.62 -9.33 6.45
N VAL A 113 5.10 -8.56 5.47
CA VAL A 113 4.27 -7.61 4.71
C VAL A 113 3.14 -8.34 3.98
N ALA A 114 3.43 -9.45 3.32
CA ALA A 114 2.42 -10.26 2.64
C ALA A 114 1.35 -10.79 3.60
N GLN A 115 1.76 -11.29 4.78
CA GLN A 115 0.82 -11.73 5.83
C GLN A 115 -0.13 -10.59 6.25
N LEU A 116 0.42 -9.39 6.48
CA LEU A 116 -0.38 -8.22 6.88
C LEU A 116 -1.37 -7.80 5.79
N ILE A 117 -0.95 -7.82 4.52
CA ILE A 117 -1.82 -7.46 3.38
C ILE A 117 -2.97 -8.47 3.23
N LEU A 118 -2.72 -9.75 3.50
CA LEU A 118 -3.77 -10.77 3.55
C LEU A 118 -4.70 -10.61 4.77
N GLY A 119 -4.36 -9.75 5.74
CA GLY A 119 -5.11 -9.59 6.98
C GLY A 119 -4.82 -10.69 8.01
N ASN A 120 -3.73 -11.43 7.86
CA ASN A 120 -3.26 -12.37 8.88
C ASN A 120 -2.58 -11.60 10.02
N THR A 121 -2.56 -12.20 11.21
CA THR A 121 -1.87 -11.60 12.36
C THR A 121 -0.36 -11.79 12.22
N VAL A 122 0.39 -10.70 12.35
CA VAL A 122 1.85 -10.72 12.54
C VAL A 122 2.18 -10.31 13.96
N VAL A 123 3.05 -11.08 14.59
CA VAL A 123 3.57 -10.84 15.94
C VAL A 123 5.07 -10.66 15.85
N LEU A 124 5.53 -9.51 16.32
CA LEU A 124 6.95 -9.20 16.49
C LEU A 124 7.33 -9.50 17.95
N VAL A 125 8.42 -10.21 18.15
CA VAL A 125 8.95 -10.53 19.49
C VAL A 125 10.22 -9.72 19.72
N HIS A 126 10.25 -8.93 20.79
CA HIS A 126 11.43 -8.17 21.22
C HIS A 126 11.30 -7.76 22.70
N ASP A 127 12.34 -7.96 23.51
CA ASP A 127 12.26 -7.62 24.94
C ASP A 127 12.42 -6.11 25.20
N ASP A 128 13.23 -5.43 24.39
CA ASP A 128 13.29 -3.97 24.40
C ASP A 128 12.09 -3.39 23.63
N LYS A 129 11.16 -2.79 24.39
CA LYS A 129 9.96 -2.17 23.84
C LYS A 129 10.26 -0.99 22.93
N VAL A 130 11.34 -0.23 23.16
CA VAL A 130 11.67 0.94 22.34
C VAL A 130 12.08 0.48 20.95
N VAL A 131 13.03 -0.46 20.87
CA VAL A 131 13.50 -1.03 19.60
C VAL A 131 12.35 -1.71 18.85
N GLY A 132 11.61 -2.58 19.53
CA GLY A 132 10.47 -3.27 18.93
C GLY A 132 9.38 -2.32 18.44
N SER A 133 9.09 -1.25 19.19
CA SER A 133 8.08 -0.26 18.82
C SER A 133 8.49 0.54 17.60
N SER A 134 9.77 0.90 17.46
CA SER A 134 10.27 1.61 16.28
C SER A 134 10.07 0.81 14.99
N VAL A 135 10.38 -0.50 15.03
CA VAL A 135 10.11 -1.42 13.92
C VAL A 135 8.61 -1.54 13.65
N GLN A 136 7.81 -1.72 14.70
CA GLN A 136 6.36 -1.84 14.59
C GLN A 136 5.71 -0.59 13.97
N VAL A 137 6.14 0.61 14.39
CA VAL A 137 5.65 1.90 13.90
C VAL A 137 6.00 2.07 12.42
N THR A 138 7.24 1.81 12.01
CA THR A 138 7.62 1.89 10.60
C THR A 138 6.85 0.89 9.75
N LEU A 139 6.70 -0.37 10.21
CA LEU A 139 5.96 -1.39 9.47
C LEU A 139 4.47 -1.05 9.33
N LYS A 140 3.84 -0.49 10.37
CA LYS A 140 2.47 0.07 10.26
C LYS A 140 2.42 1.26 9.30
N GLY A 141 3.43 2.12 9.35
CA GLY A 141 3.56 3.28 8.46
C GLY A 141 3.64 2.89 6.99
N LEU A 142 4.34 1.80 6.66
CA LEU A 142 4.40 1.23 5.30
C LEU A 142 3.03 0.82 4.74
N LEU A 143 2.09 0.46 5.61
CA LEU A 143 0.74 0.05 5.22
C LEU A 143 -0.28 1.19 5.37
N GLY A 144 0.20 2.42 5.54
CA GLY A 144 -0.58 3.64 5.27
C GLY A 144 -1.80 3.88 6.16
N GLY A 145 -1.82 3.36 7.39
CA GLY A 145 -2.96 3.51 8.30
C GLY A 145 -4.09 2.49 8.09
N GLN A 146 -3.86 1.48 7.26
CA GLN A 146 -4.76 0.34 7.15
C GLN A 146 -4.84 -0.43 8.47
N ASN A 147 -6.01 -1.00 8.75
CA ASN A 147 -6.26 -1.72 9.99
C ASN A 147 -5.62 -3.11 9.92
N VAL A 148 -4.32 -3.17 10.20
CA VAL A 148 -3.51 -4.39 10.10
C VAL A 148 -3.28 -5.01 11.48
N SER A 149 -3.35 -6.33 11.55
CA SER A 149 -3.16 -7.09 12.78
C SER A 149 -1.68 -7.27 13.10
N LEU A 150 -0.99 -6.20 13.52
CA LEU A 150 0.42 -6.23 13.92
C LEU A 150 0.59 -6.00 15.43
N ARG A 151 1.16 -6.99 16.12
CA ARG A 151 1.41 -6.99 17.58
C ARG A 151 2.90 -7.00 17.89
N LEU A 152 3.28 -6.41 19.03
CA LEU A 152 4.61 -6.50 19.61
C LEU A 152 4.48 -7.12 21.00
N ILE A 153 5.25 -8.16 21.30
CA ILE A 153 5.28 -8.85 22.61
C ILE A 153 6.72 -9.11 23.05
N ALA A 154 6.94 -9.26 24.36
CA ALA A 154 8.22 -9.75 24.89
C ALA A 154 8.30 -11.29 24.83
N HIS A 155 9.50 -11.86 24.94
CA HIS A 155 9.69 -13.32 24.93
C HIS A 155 8.93 -14.03 26.06
N SER A 156 8.84 -13.38 27.23
CA SER A 156 8.10 -13.90 28.39
C SER A 156 6.60 -14.07 28.14
N GLU A 157 6.04 -13.34 27.17
CA GLU A 157 4.62 -13.37 26.86
C GLU A 157 4.27 -14.46 25.84
N VAL A 158 5.24 -14.98 25.08
CA VAL A 158 5.02 -15.92 23.96
C VAL A 158 4.24 -17.17 24.40
N ALA A 159 4.60 -17.77 25.53
CA ALA A 159 3.98 -19.01 26.02
C ALA A 159 2.51 -18.84 26.47
N GLY A 160 2.08 -17.60 26.75
CA GLY A 160 0.73 -17.29 27.21
C GLY A 160 -0.20 -16.77 26.11
N GLN A 161 0.27 -16.68 24.87
CA GLN A 161 -0.49 -16.14 23.74
C GLN A 161 -1.05 -17.26 22.85
N ASP A 162 -2.28 -17.08 22.37
CA ASP A 162 -2.76 -17.88 21.24
C ASP A 162 -2.14 -17.31 19.95
N LEU A 163 -1.16 -18.05 19.43
CA LEU A 163 -0.43 -17.72 18.21
C LEU A 163 -0.83 -18.63 17.05
N ALA A 164 -1.91 -19.40 17.17
CA ALA A 164 -2.34 -20.31 16.13
C ALA A 164 -2.61 -19.56 14.81
N GLY A 165 -1.91 -19.97 13.74
CA GLY A 165 -2.03 -19.36 12.42
C GLY A 165 -1.40 -17.97 12.25
N ALA A 166 -0.84 -17.37 13.31
CA ALA A 166 -0.10 -16.12 13.22
C ALA A 166 1.28 -16.31 12.57
N CYS A 167 1.79 -15.25 11.96
CA CYS A 167 3.20 -15.14 11.58
C CYS A 167 3.96 -14.51 12.75
N VAL A 168 4.92 -15.22 13.32
CA VAL A 168 5.67 -14.78 14.50
C VAL A 168 7.14 -14.63 14.13
N PHE A 169 7.64 -13.40 14.22
CA PHE A 169 9.03 -13.06 13.92
C PHE A 169 9.72 -12.53 15.17
N ASP A 170 10.86 -13.12 15.51
CA ASP A 170 11.71 -12.71 16.60
C ASP A 170 12.73 -11.70 16.08
N LEU A 171 12.52 -10.42 16.42
CA LEU A 171 13.37 -9.31 16.01
C LEU A 171 14.73 -9.32 16.71
N GLN A 172 14.82 -9.91 17.90
CA GLN A 172 16.04 -9.91 18.72
C GLN A 172 16.98 -11.04 18.29
N GLN A 173 16.43 -12.22 18.00
CA GLN A 173 17.19 -13.36 17.47
C GLN A 173 17.20 -13.40 15.94
N VAL A 174 16.49 -12.46 15.30
CA VAL A 174 16.42 -12.27 13.85
C VAL A 174 16.02 -13.56 13.12
N ARG A 175 14.90 -14.15 13.54
CA ARG A 175 14.41 -15.43 13.01
C ARG A 175 12.89 -15.53 12.96
N MET A 176 12.39 -16.29 11.99
CA MET A 176 10.98 -16.65 11.92
C MET A 176 10.71 -17.79 12.93
N MET A 177 9.90 -17.54 13.96
CA MET A 177 9.47 -18.56 14.91
C MET A 177 8.30 -19.37 14.34
N GLN A 178 7.40 -18.70 13.62
CA GLN A 178 6.25 -19.31 12.96
C GLN A 178 5.92 -18.55 11.68
N SER A 179 5.85 -19.24 10.54
CA SER A 179 5.67 -18.58 9.25
C SER A 179 4.21 -18.16 8.96
N GLY A 180 3.23 -18.54 9.78
CA GLY A 180 1.82 -18.32 9.47
C GLY A 180 1.36 -19.09 8.23
N ARG A 181 0.51 -18.48 7.39
CA ARG A 181 0.03 -19.10 6.15
C ARG A 181 1.15 -19.19 5.11
N VAL A 182 1.19 -20.26 4.33
CA VAL A 182 2.12 -20.39 3.20
C VAL A 182 1.70 -19.43 2.09
N LEU A 183 2.63 -18.56 1.68
CA LEU A 183 2.42 -17.56 0.64
C LEU A 183 3.71 -17.35 -0.15
N ASP A 184 3.58 -17.00 -1.44
CA ASP A 184 4.73 -16.54 -2.23
C ASP A 184 4.95 -15.05 -1.97
N ALA A 185 6.08 -14.72 -1.34
CA ALA A 185 6.46 -13.35 -1.00
C ALA A 185 7.39 -12.68 -2.04
N LYS A 186 7.72 -13.35 -3.16
CA LYS A 186 8.72 -12.86 -4.12
C LYS A 186 8.41 -11.48 -4.70
N HIS A 187 7.14 -11.20 -4.98
CA HIS A 187 6.76 -9.88 -5.48
C HIS A 187 7.07 -8.79 -4.45
N PHE A 188 6.78 -9.04 -3.17
CA PHE A 188 7.10 -8.11 -2.08
C PHE A 188 8.62 -7.99 -1.86
N GLU A 189 9.38 -9.08 -2.01
CA GLU A 189 10.84 -9.05 -2.00
C GLU A 189 11.38 -8.13 -3.10
N GLN A 190 10.82 -8.22 -4.31
CA GLN A 190 11.19 -7.35 -5.43
C GLN A 190 10.83 -5.88 -5.17
N LEU A 191 9.64 -5.59 -4.65
CA LEU A 191 9.24 -4.21 -4.29
C LEU A 191 10.17 -3.59 -3.23
N ILE A 192 10.57 -4.38 -2.23
CA ILE A 192 11.52 -3.93 -1.19
C ILE A 192 12.89 -3.68 -1.82
N LYS A 193 13.34 -4.57 -2.71
CA LYS A 193 14.62 -4.44 -3.40
C LYS A 193 14.68 -3.17 -4.25
N GLU A 194 13.66 -2.91 -5.07
CA GLU A 194 13.57 -1.71 -5.91
C GLU A 194 13.54 -0.44 -5.05
N ALA A 195 12.72 -0.44 -4.01
CA ALA A 195 12.65 0.68 -3.07
C ALA A 195 14.01 0.98 -2.42
N LEU A 196 14.79 -0.05 -2.11
CA LEU A 196 16.11 0.08 -1.50
C LEU A 196 17.19 0.69 -2.41
N GLU A 197 16.91 0.83 -3.70
CA GLU A 197 17.79 1.46 -4.70
C GLU A 197 17.44 2.95 -4.94
N GLU A 198 16.35 3.45 -4.33
CA GLU A 198 15.86 4.82 -4.50
C GLU A 198 16.09 5.71 -3.26
N ASP A 199 16.37 7.00 -3.48
CA ASP A 199 16.57 7.99 -2.40
C ASP A 199 15.35 8.11 -1.46
N ASN A 200 14.14 7.89 -1.99
CA ASN A 200 12.88 7.90 -1.24
C ASN A 200 12.27 6.50 -1.09
N GLY A 201 13.11 5.49 -0.90
CA GLY A 201 12.72 4.08 -0.88
C GLY A 201 11.53 3.73 0.00
N LEU A 202 11.51 4.23 1.24
CA LEU A 202 10.40 3.95 2.18
C LEU A 202 9.05 4.42 1.62
N PHE A 203 9.04 5.57 0.95
CA PHE A 203 7.84 6.13 0.33
C PHE A 203 7.41 5.32 -0.89
N ARG A 204 8.36 4.97 -1.77
CA ARG A 204 8.10 4.13 -2.95
C ARG A 204 7.51 2.79 -2.57
N LEU A 205 8.09 2.15 -1.56
CA LEU A 205 7.57 0.90 -1.01
C LEU A 205 6.15 1.08 -0.50
N ARG A 206 5.90 2.08 0.37
CA ARG A 206 4.56 2.38 0.89
C ARG A 206 3.53 2.58 -0.21
N ASN A 207 3.86 3.34 -1.26
CA ASN A 207 2.96 3.58 -2.38
C ASN A 207 2.63 2.28 -3.14
N ASN A 208 3.65 1.48 -3.47
CA ASN A 208 3.46 0.22 -4.17
C ASN A 208 2.66 -0.79 -3.34
N LEU A 209 2.92 -0.89 -2.03
CA LEU A 209 2.14 -1.74 -1.12
C LEU A 209 0.68 -1.28 -1.01
N SER A 210 0.45 0.04 -0.99
CA SER A 210 -0.91 0.60 -0.97
C SER A 210 -1.70 0.23 -2.22
N LYS A 211 -1.07 0.25 -3.41
CA LYS A 211 -1.67 -0.22 -4.65
C LYS A 211 -2.05 -1.69 -4.55
N VAL A 212 -1.15 -2.57 -4.10
CA VAL A 212 -1.43 -4.01 -3.96
C VAL A 212 -2.59 -4.25 -3.01
N PHE A 213 -2.59 -3.60 -1.84
CA PHE A 213 -3.65 -3.77 -0.84
C PHE A 213 -5.02 -3.32 -1.37
N TYR A 214 -5.10 -2.13 -1.97
CA TYR A 214 -6.34 -1.62 -2.56
C TYR A 214 -6.86 -2.57 -3.66
N SER A 215 -5.96 -2.97 -4.55
CA SER A 215 -6.27 -3.88 -5.66
C SER A 215 -6.79 -5.23 -5.17
N TYR A 216 -6.20 -5.76 -4.10
CA TYR A 216 -6.65 -7.00 -3.50
C TYR A 216 -8.02 -6.87 -2.84
N GLY A 217 -8.31 -5.73 -2.19
CA GLY A 217 -9.64 -5.40 -1.70
C GLY A 217 -10.68 -5.41 -2.82
N GLN A 218 -10.39 -4.72 -3.91
CA GLN A 218 -11.26 -4.66 -5.09
C GLN A 218 -11.47 -6.03 -5.75
N LEU A 219 -10.43 -6.85 -5.86
CA LEU A 219 -10.56 -8.23 -6.36
C LEU A 219 -11.59 -9.02 -5.53
N LYS A 220 -11.52 -8.93 -4.20
CA LYS A 220 -12.45 -9.62 -3.29
C LYS A 220 -13.89 -9.09 -3.38
N GLU A 221 -14.09 -7.83 -3.78
CA GLU A 221 -15.42 -7.24 -3.98
C GLU A 221 -16.04 -7.61 -5.34
N ILE A 222 -15.21 -7.67 -6.38
CA ILE A 222 -15.65 -7.91 -7.77
C ILE A 222 -15.88 -9.40 -8.03
N MET A 223 -14.93 -10.26 -7.64
CA MET A 223 -14.98 -11.69 -7.99
C MET A 223 -16.24 -12.43 -7.53
N PRO A 224 -16.87 -12.13 -6.39
CA PRO A 224 -18.15 -12.74 -6.03
C PRO A 224 -19.32 -12.38 -6.96
N ARG A 225 -19.23 -11.26 -7.70
CA ARG A 225 -20.30 -10.75 -8.59
C ARG A 225 -20.18 -11.26 -10.02
N VAL A 226 -18.96 -11.57 -10.44
CA VAL A 226 -18.69 -12.22 -11.72
C VAL A 226 -19.38 -13.59 -11.69
N ARG A 227 -20.23 -13.94 -12.67
CA ARG A 227 -20.91 -15.25 -12.69
C ARG A 227 -20.18 -16.25 -13.57
N ASP A 228 -19.74 -15.78 -14.73
CA ASP A 228 -19.02 -16.55 -15.71
C ASP A 228 -17.50 -16.37 -15.55
N LYS A 229 -16.71 -16.85 -16.50
CA LYS A 229 -15.28 -16.54 -16.52
C LYS A 229 -15.05 -15.11 -17.03
N ILE A 230 -14.00 -14.45 -16.53
CA ILE A 230 -13.59 -13.11 -16.92
C ILE A 230 -12.17 -13.14 -17.49
N LEU A 231 -11.91 -12.37 -18.56
CA LEU A 231 -10.55 -12.21 -19.07
C LEU A 231 -9.71 -11.40 -18.08
N ASP A 232 -8.43 -11.72 -17.94
CA ASP A 232 -7.48 -10.97 -17.10
C ASP A 232 -7.37 -9.49 -17.50
N THR A 233 -7.45 -9.17 -18.79
CA THR A 233 -7.50 -7.79 -19.31
C THR A 233 -8.76 -7.05 -18.87
N ALA A 234 -9.92 -7.71 -18.92
CA ALA A 234 -11.18 -7.16 -18.43
C ALA A 234 -11.15 -7.00 -16.91
N LEU A 235 -10.65 -7.99 -16.18
CA LEU A 235 -10.52 -7.95 -14.72
C LEU A 235 -9.56 -6.83 -14.26
N ALA A 236 -8.41 -6.67 -14.92
CA ALA A 236 -7.49 -5.58 -14.66
C ALA A 236 -8.15 -4.22 -14.90
N LYS A 237 -8.98 -4.11 -15.95
CA LYS A 237 -9.78 -2.92 -16.22
C LYS A 237 -10.88 -2.70 -15.18
N GLU A 238 -11.49 -3.74 -14.62
CA GLU A 238 -12.50 -3.58 -13.56
C GLU A 238 -11.87 -3.15 -12.24
N ILE A 239 -10.77 -3.80 -11.82
CA ILE A 239 -10.05 -3.47 -10.59
C ILE A 239 -9.22 -2.18 -10.74
N SER A 240 -9.01 -1.70 -11.98
CA SER A 240 -8.26 -0.48 -12.29
C SER A 240 -6.77 -0.57 -12.00
N ILE A 241 -6.16 -1.69 -12.37
CA ILE A 241 -4.78 -2.02 -12.06
C ILE A 241 -3.96 -2.37 -13.30
N GLU A 242 -2.64 -2.38 -13.13
CA GLU A 242 -1.74 -2.95 -14.12
C GLU A 242 -2.01 -4.44 -14.28
N LEU A 243 -2.08 -4.90 -15.53
CA LEU A 243 -2.31 -6.32 -15.87
C LEU A 243 -1.28 -7.25 -15.22
N SER A 244 -0.05 -6.77 -15.05
CA SER A 244 1.07 -7.49 -14.40
C SER A 244 0.80 -7.86 -12.94
N LEU A 245 -0.13 -7.18 -12.26
CA LEU A 245 -0.47 -7.45 -10.86
C LEU A 245 -1.54 -8.55 -10.71
N ILE A 246 -2.27 -8.91 -11.77
CA ILE A 246 -3.34 -9.91 -11.70
C ILE A 246 -2.84 -11.26 -11.16
N PRO A 247 -1.71 -11.83 -11.64
CA PRO A 247 -1.22 -13.10 -11.13
C PRO A 247 -0.99 -13.10 -9.61
N LEU A 248 -0.35 -12.04 -9.10
CA LEU A 248 -0.10 -11.86 -7.66
C LEU A 248 -1.41 -11.85 -6.87
N LEU A 249 -2.39 -11.06 -7.31
CA LEU A 249 -3.66 -10.93 -6.58
C LEU A 249 -4.45 -12.25 -6.56
N LEU A 250 -4.38 -13.03 -7.65
CA LEU A 250 -5.00 -14.36 -7.71
C LEU A 250 -4.28 -15.38 -6.81
N GLU A 251 -2.96 -15.35 -6.73
CA GLU A 251 -2.19 -16.18 -5.79
C GLU A 251 -2.49 -15.83 -4.34
N MET A 252 -2.60 -14.53 -4.04
CA MET A 252 -3.04 -14.04 -2.74
C MET A 252 -4.44 -14.57 -2.38
N ALA A 253 -5.38 -14.51 -3.32
CA ALA A 253 -6.74 -15.04 -3.13
C ALA A 253 -6.74 -16.56 -2.88
N GLU A 254 -5.97 -17.32 -3.67
CA GLU A 254 -5.81 -18.76 -3.54
C GLU A 254 -5.25 -19.15 -2.15
N SER A 255 -4.26 -18.39 -1.64
CA SER A 255 -3.71 -18.58 -0.29
C SER A 255 -4.71 -18.34 0.85
N GLN A 256 -5.83 -17.67 0.55
CA GLN A 256 -6.94 -17.47 1.48
C GLN A 256 -8.12 -18.42 1.24
N GLY A 257 -7.99 -19.36 0.29
CA GLY A 257 -9.02 -20.36 -0.04
C GLY A 257 -10.03 -19.89 -1.08
N TYR A 258 -9.80 -18.77 -1.77
CA TYR A 258 -10.66 -18.32 -2.86
C TYR A 258 -10.25 -18.97 -4.20
N ASP A 259 -11.18 -19.68 -4.85
CA ASP A 259 -10.97 -20.25 -6.20
C ASP A 259 -11.23 -19.21 -7.31
N PHE A 260 -10.59 -18.05 -7.22
CA PHE A 260 -10.72 -16.99 -8.21
C PHE A 260 -9.93 -17.30 -9.49
N LYS A 261 -8.80 -17.97 -9.36
CA LYS A 261 -7.88 -18.28 -10.47
C LYS A 261 -8.53 -19.08 -11.58
N ARG A 262 -9.38 -20.07 -11.28
CA ARG A 262 -10.10 -20.87 -12.29
C ARG A 262 -11.16 -20.08 -13.06
N ARG A 263 -11.55 -18.93 -12.52
CA ARG A 263 -12.59 -18.05 -13.07
C ARG A 263 -11.99 -16.90 -13.89
N VAL A 264 -10.67 -16.80 -13.97
CA VAL A 264 -9.96 -15.83 -14.79
C VAL A 264 -9.28 -16.53 -15.96
N GLU A 265 -9.59 -16.10 -17.18
CA GLU A 265 -8.97 -16.59 -18.41
C GLU A 265 -7.87 -15.63 -18.87
N LYS A 266 -6.75 -16.18 -19.33
CA LYS A 266 -5.66 -15.38 -19.89
C LYS A 266 -6.00 -14.93 -21.30
N ASP A 267 -5.92 -13.64 -21.56
CA ASP A 267 -6.02 -13.11 -22.92
C ASP A 267 -4.73 -13.40 -23.71
N ALA A 268 -4.75 -14.48 -24.50
CA ALA A 268 -3.62 -14.92 -25.31
C ALA A 268 -3.19 -13.90 -26.39
N LEU A 269 -4.14 -13.10 -26.91
CA LEU A 269 -3.91 -12.13 -27.99
C LEU A 269 -3.24 -10.85 -27.47
N ALA A 270 -3.67 -10.34 -26.32
CA ALA A 270 -3.05 -9.17 -25.70
C ALA A 270 -1.61 -9.43 -25.23
N HIS A 271 -1.30 -10.68 -24.84
CA HIS A 271 0.06 -11.08 -24.46
C HIS A 271 1.01 -11.24 -25.64
N ALA A 272 0.55 -11.76 -26.79
CA ALA A 272 1.36 -11.90 -27.99
C ALA A 272 1.85 -10.54 -28.54
N ILE A 273 1.02 -9.49 -28.46
CA ILE A 273 1.35 -8.15 -28.96
C ILE A 273 2.41 -7.42 -28.10
N ARG A 274 2.51 -7.74 -26.80
CA ARG A 274 3.52 -7.13 -25.90
C ARG A 274 4.86 -7.88 -25.86
N SER A 275 4.95 -9.02 -26.56
CA SER A 275 6.14 -9.87 -26.61
C SER A 275 6.97 -9.66 -27.89
N ILE A 276 6.56 -8.70 -28.73
CA ILE A 276 7.22 -8.25 -29.96
C ILE A 276 7.77 -6.85 -29.70
#